data_AF-A0A4Q6UXH3-F1
#
_entry.id   AF-A0A4Q6UXH3-F1
#
_cell.length_a   1.000
_cell.length_b   1.000
_cell.length_c   1.000
_cell.angle_alpha   90.00
_cell.angle_beta   90.00
_cell.angle_gamma   90.00
#
_symmetry.space_group_name_H-M   'P 1'
#
loop_
_entity.id
_entity.type
_entity.pdbx_description
1 polymer ?
#
loop_
_entity_poly.entity_id
_entity_poly.type
_entity_poly.pdbx_seq_one_letter_code
_entity_poly.pdbx_strand_id
1 'polypeptide(L)' 'MNAVNAVTVPAAANPALFCHLEWKAEQILGQLRAGYSLARLSAVYEVPEPHLRERVPEWRRKYPAQA' A
#
# COMPACT_ATOMS: atom_id res chain seq x y z
N MET A 1 26.80 -4.15 22.66
CA MET A 1 25.77 -3.13 22.40
C MET A 1 26.14 -2.41 21.11
N ASN A 2 25.16 -2.16 20.24
CA ASN A 2 25.24 -1.43 18.96
C ASN A 2 25.75 -2.26 17.77
N ALA A 3 25.10 -2.33 16.60
CA ALA A 3 23.86 -1.72 16.14
C ALA A 3 23.24 -2.66 15.10
N VAL A 4 21.92 -2.84 15.20
CA VAL A 4 21.08 -3.48 14.19
C VAL A 4 21.13 -2.62 12.92
N ASN A 5 22.12 -2.86 12.07
CA ASN A 5 22.13 -2.28 10.73
C ASN A 5 21.21 -3.13 9.86
N ALA A 6 19.91 -3.02 10.14
CA ALA A 6 18.86 -3.39 9.21
C ALA A 6 18.97 -2.41 8.04
N VAL A 7 19.89 -2.71 7.14
CA VAL A 7 19.85 -2.22 5.77
C VAL A 7 18.55 -2.79 5.22
N THR A 8 17.45 -2.04 5.39
CA THR A 8 16.24 -2.19 4.60
C THR A 8 16.65 -1.84 3.18
N VAL A 9 17.21 -2.83 2.49
CA VAL A 9 17.23 -2.88 1.03
C VAL A 9 15.80 -2.54 0.61
N PRO A 10 15.54 -1.58 -0.31
CA PRO A 10 14.23 -1.47 -0.91
C PRO A 10 14.04 -2.80 -1.63
N ALA A 11 13.33 -3.73 -0.98
CA ALA A 11 13.11 -5.08 -1.45
C ALA A 11 12.71 -4.93 -2.90
N ALA A 12 13.52 -5.50 -3.80
CA ALA A 12 13.29 -5.47 -5.23
C ALA A 12 11.80 -5.72 -5.43
N ALA A 13 11.17 -4.64 -5.84
CA ALA A 13 9.77 -4.37 -5.94
C ALA A 13 9.14 -5.60 -6.64
N ASN A 14 8.69 -6.60 -5.88
CA ASN A 14 8.36 -7.91 -6.45
C ASN A 14 7.15 -7.70 -7.37
N PRO A 15 7.27 -7.94 -8.69
CA PRO A 15 6.17 -7.69 -9.62
C PRO A 15 4.90 -8.45 -9.24
N ALA A 16 5.03 -9.61 -8.60
CA ALA A 16 3.89 -10.36 -8.06
C ALA A 16 3.18 -9.62 -6.92
N LEU A 17 3.91 -8.91 -6.06
CA LEU A 17 3.33 -8.05 -5.03
C LEU A 17 2.58 -6.88 -5.64
N PHE A 18 3.05 -6.28 -6.75
CA PHE A 18 2.33 -5.18 -7.41
C PHE A 18 1.04 -5.62 -8.08
N CYS A 19 1.04 -6.75 -8.80
CA CYS A 19 -0.20 -7.30 -9.34
C CYS A 19 -1.19 -7.65 -8.23
N HIS A 20 -0.71 -8.18 -7.10
CA HIS A 20 -1.54 -8.45 -5.93
C HIS A 20 -2.10 -7.16 -5.29
N LEU A 21 -1.29 -6.09 -5.26
CA LEU A 21 -1.70 -4.80 -4.71
C LEU A 21 -2.75 -4.11 -5.59
N GLU A 22 -2.58 -4.16 -6.92
CA GLU A 22 -3.60 -3.65 -7.85
C GLU A 22 -4.92 -4.41 -7.75
N TRP A 23 -4.87 -5.74 -7.60
CA TRP A 23 -6.06 -6.54 -7.32
C TRP A 23 -6.76 -6.13 -6.01
N LYS A 24 -5.99 -5.67 -5.01
CA LYS A 24 -6.51 -5.18 -3.73
C LYS A 24 -6.82 -3.68 -3.71
N ALA A 25 -6.58 -2.94 -4.79
CA ALA A 25 -6.74 -1.49 -4.84
C ALA A 25 -8.16 -1.05 -4.44
N GLU A 26 -9.19 -1.72 -4.95
CA GLU A 26 -10.59 -1.40 -4.61
C GLU A 26 -10.89 -1.63 -3.13
N GLN A 27 -10.34 -2.70 -2.53
CA GLN A 27 -10.49 -2.97 -1.09
C GLN A 27 -9.75 -1.92 -0.25
N ILE A 28 -8.51 -1.57 -0.62
CA ILE A 28 -7.71 -0.54 0.05
C ILE A 28 -8.46 0.80 0.02
N LEU A 29 -9.01 1.17 -1.14
CA LEU A 29 -9.82 2.38 -1.29
C LEU A 29 -11.10 2.34 -0.45
N GLY A 30 -11.78 1.19 -0.39
CA GLY A 30 -12.95 0.97 0.46
C GLY A 30 -12.62 1.17 1.94
N GLN A 31 -11.51 0.60 2.41
CA GLN A 31 -11.06 0.76 3.79
C GLN A 31 -10.64 2.20 4.10
N LEU A 32 -9.98 2.90 3.16
CA LEU A 32 -9.67 4.32 3.30
C LEU A 32 -10.95 5.16 3.45
N ARG A 33 -12.02 4.85 2.71
CA ARG A 33 -13.32 5.52 2.87
C ARG A 33 -14.01 5.18 4.18
N ALA A 34 -13.81 3.96 4.69
CA ALA A 34 -14.28 3.55 6.01
C ALA A 34 -13.46 4.16 7.17
N GLY A 35 -12.47 5.02 6.89
CA GLY A 35 -11.69 5.74 7.91
C GLY A 35 -10.42 5.03 8.38
N TYR A 36 -9.97 3.98 7.69
CA TYR A 36 -8.72 3.31 8.02
C TYR A 36 -7.52 4.19 7.65
N SER A 37 -6.52 4.24 8.53
CA SER A 37 -5.28 4.98 8.28
C SER A 37 -4.34 4.24 7.33
N LEU A 38 -3.52 4.98 6.58
CA LEU A 38 -2.50 4.40 5.70
C LEU A 38 -1.51 3.51 6.48
N ALA A 39 -1.10 3.89 7.69
CA ALA A 39 -0.29 3.05 8.58
C ALA A 39 -0.91 1.67 8.85
N ARG A 40 -2.24 1.60 9.02
CA ARG A 40 -2.95 0.34 9.24
C ARG A 40 -2.96 -0.52 7.98
N LEU A 41 -3.16 0.10 6.82
CA LEU A 41 -3.14 -0.58 5.52
C LEU A 41 -1.73 -1.05 5.15
N SER A 42 -0.71 -0.24 5.49
CA SER A 42 0.69 -0.59 5.35
C SER A 42 1.04 -1.88 6.08
N ALA A 43 0.54 -2.06 7.31
CA ALA A 43 0.73 -3.29 8.08
C ALA A 43 -0.06 -4.48 7.52
N VAL A 44 -1.31 -4.27 7.09
CA VAL A 44 -2.19 -5.35 6.58
C VAL A 44 -1.71 -5.90 5.24
N TYR A 45 -1.23 -5.03 4.36
CA TYR A 45 -0.79 -5.39 3.02
C TYR A 45 0.74 -5.53 2.93
N GLU A 46 1.43 -5.39 4.07
CA GLU A 46 2.89 -5.46 4.18
C GLU A 46 3.62 -4.57 3.16
N VAL A 47 3.03 -3.42 2.84
CA VAL A 47 3.58 -2.43 1.89
C VAL A 47 3.97 -1.15 2.61
N PRO A 48 5.05 -0.47 2.19
CA PRO A 48 5.42 0.82 2.76
C PRO A 48 4.31 1.86 2.61
N GLU A 49 4.03 2.61 3.68
CA GLU A 49 3.09 3.72 3.65
C GLU A 49 3.35 4.74 2.52
N PRO A 50 4.61 5.14 2.22
CA PRO A 50 4.90 6.06 1.12
C PRO A 50 4.42 5.51 -0.23
N HIS A 51 4.57 4.20 -0.45
CA HIS A 51 4.12 3.56 -1.69
C HIS A 51 2.60 3.60 -1.81
N LEU A 52 1.88 3.28 -0.74
CA LEU A 52 0.42 3.41 -0.71
C LEU A 52 -0.02 4.86 -0.95
N ARG A 53 0.68 5.84 -0.36
CA ARG A 53 0.37 7.26 -0.54
C ARG A 53 0.50 7.71 -2.00
N GLU A 54 1.49 7.20 -2.73
CA GLU A 54 1.68 7.49 -4.16
C GLU A 54 0.64 6.78 -5.04
N ARG A 55 0.26 5.54 -4.69
CA ARG A 55 -0.69 4.73 -5.47
C ARG A 55 -2.16 5.11 -5.27
N VAL A 56 -2.54 5.56 -4.08
CA VAL A 56 -3.95 5.89 -3.75
C VAL A 56 -4.56 6.90 -4.72
N PRO A 57 -3.91 8.01 -5.10
CA PRO A 57 -4.40 8.92 -6.13
C PRO A 57 -4.62 8.25 -7.49
N GLU A 58 -3.71 7.39 -7.93
CA GLU A 58 -3.82 6.64 -9.18
C GLU A 58 -5.03 5.69 -9.14
N TRP A 59 -5.16 4.92 -8.06
CA TRP A 59 -6.28 4.01 -7.86
C TRP A 59 -7.62 4.74 -7.76
N ARG A 60 -7.68 5.91 -7.11
CA ARG A 60 -8.92 6.72 -7.06
C ARG A 60 -9.39 7.16 -8.44
N ARG A 61 -8.45 7.40 -9.37
CA ARG A 61 -8.76 7.75 -10.76
C ARG A 61 -9.20 6.54 -11.58
N LYS A 62 -8.55 5.39 -11.37
CA LYS A 62 -8.81 4.13 -12.10
C LYS A 62 -10.08 3.41 -11.61
N TYR A 63 -10.34 3.45 -10.30
CA TYR A 63 -11.46 2.83 -9.61
C TYR A 63 -12.26 3.92 -8.86
N PRO A 64 -13.04 4.73 -9.59
CA PRO A 64 -13.93 5.69 -8.94
C PRO A 64 -14.89 4.95 -8.02
N ALA A 65 -15.34 5.61 -6.94
CA ALA A 65 -16.49 5.12 -6.21
C ALA A 65 -17.62 4.97 -7.23
N GLN A 66 -18.07 3.75 -7.52
CA GLN A 66 -19.42 3.63 -8.04
C GLN A 66 -20.33 4.17 -6.95
N ALA A 67 -20.98 5.29 -7.26
CA ALA A 67 -21.90 6.01 -6.40
C ALA A 67 -23.12 5.13 -6.09
#